data_AF-A0A096KU60-F1
#
_entry.id   AF-A0A096KU60-F1
#
_cell.length_a   1.000
_cell.length_b   1.000
_cell.length_c   1.000
_cell.angle_alpha   90.00
_cell.angle_beta   90.00
_cell.angle_gamma   90.00
#
_symmetry.space_group_name_H-M   'P 1'
#
loop_
_entity.id
_entity.type
_entity.pdbx_description
1 polymer ?
#
loop_
_entity_poly.entity_id
_entity_poly.type
_entity_poly.pdbx_seq_one_letter_code
_entity_poly.pdbx_strand_id
1 'polypeptide(L)'
;MSIDLRVKHDLESRRRAVELFDAGVGCKPAAEALSVPRETVREWQWVYRAFGSEALLSMGGKQSRYTFEQRVAAASAVVDGGMAKADAMAEFGIRSKSP
;
A
#
# COMPACT_ATOMS: atom_id res chain seq x y z
N MET A 1 3.19 5.47 26.22
CA MET A 1 2.75 5.27 24.82
C MET A 1 2.75 3.77 24.54
N SER A 2 1.61 3.18 24.16
CA SER A 2 1.52 1.74 23.87
C SER A 2 1.91 1.50 22.41
N ILE A 3 3.04 0.84 22.19
CA ILE A 3 3.51 0.43 20.87
C ILE A 3 2.81 -0.89 20.53
N ASP A 4 1.90 -0.86 19.54
CA ASP A 4 1.30 -2.08 19.02
C ASP A 4 2.36 -2.86 18.24
N LEU A 5 2.92 -3.89 18.87
CA LEU A 5 3.95 -4.78 18.30
C LEU A 5 3.44 -5.59 17.09
N ARG A 6 2.13 -5.55 16.76
CA ARG A 6 1.57 -6.13 15.53
C ARG A 6 1.84 -5.25 14.31
N VAL A 7 2.23 -4.00 14.50
CA VAL A 7 2.73 -3.13 13.43
C VAL A 7 4.12 -3.62 13.07
N LYS A 8 4.19 -4.64 12.20
CA LYS A 8 5.44 -5.35 11.85
C LYS A 8 6.60 -4.45 11.39
N HIS A 9 6.31 -3.19 11.03
CA HIS A 9 7.26 -2.12 10.78
C HIS A 9 6.59 -0.77 11.08
N ASP A 10 7.24 0.07 11.86
CA ASP A 10 6.72 1.33 12.36
C ASP A 10 6.71 2.44 11.28
N LEU A 11 6.03 3.56 11.58
CA LEU A 11 5.87 4.69 10.66
C LEU A 11 7.20 5.36 10.29
N GLU A 12 8.18 5.36 11.20
CA GLU A 12 9.51 5.94 11.00
C GLU A 12 10.30 5.16 9.95
N SER A 13 10.26 3.83 10.03
CA SER A 13 10.84 2.94 9.01
C SER A 13 10.27 3.22 7.61
N ARG A 14 8.96 3.50 7.51
CA ARG A 14 8.32 3.86 6.23
C ARG A 14 8.71 5.26 5.74
N ARG A 15 8.86 6.24 6.64
CA ARG A 15 9.38 7.58 6.28
C ARG A 15 10.78 7.48 5.71
N ARG A 16 11.66 6.71 6.37
CA ARG A 16 13.02 6.51 5.88
C ARG A 16 13.05 5.77 4.55
N ALA A 17 12.13 4.83 4.33
CA ALA A 17 11.97 4.19 3.01
C ALA A 17 11.56 5.18 1.91
N VAL A 18 10.66 6.14 2.19
CA VAL A 18 10.29 7.21 1.24
C VAL A 18 11.52 8.01 0.83
N GLU A 19 12.32 8.47 1.81
CA GLU A 19 13.54 9.25 1.52
C GLU A 19 14.54 8.48 0.65
N LEU A 20 14.70 7.17 0.90
CA LEU A 20 15.55 6.32 0.07
C LEU A 20 14.99 6.16 -1.35
N PHE A 21 13.68 6.00 -1.51
CA PHE A 21 13.07 5.86 -2.82
C PHE A 21 13.06 7.17 -3.61
N ASP A 22 12.86 8.32 -2.97
CA ASP A 22 13.00 9.65 -3.58
C ASP A 22 14.44 9.88 -4.06
N ALA A 23 15.43 9.35 -3.33
CA ALA A 23 16.83 9.34 -3.74
C ALA A 23 17.16 8.27 -4.81
N GLY A 24 16.18 7.53 -5.31
CA GLY A 24 16.35 6.51 -6.36
C GLY A 24 16.96 5.19 -5.88
N VAL A 25 17.04 4.95 -4.57
CA VAL A 25 17.62 3.73 -4.00
C VAL A 25 16.73 2.52 -4.28
N GLY A 26 17.34 1.46 -4.82
CA GLY A 26 16.66 0.20 -5.12
C GLY A 26 16.23 -0.60 -3.88
N CYS A 27 15.36 -1.60 -4.07
CA CYS A 27 14.79 -2.39 -2.97
C CYS A 27 15.84 -3.11 -2.10
N LYS A 28 16.87 -3.72 -2.71
CA LYS A 28 17.92 -4.44 -1.97
C LYS A 28 18.74 -3.50 -1.05
N PRO A 29 19.37 -2.43 -1.55
CA PRO A 29 20.13 -1.52 -0.69
C PRO A 29 19.25 -0.80 0.34
N ALA A 30 17.97 -0.52 0.02
CA ALA A 30 17.05 0.03 1.01
C ALA A 30 16.72 -0.96 2.15
N ALA A 31 16.58 -2.26 1.85
CA ALA A 31 16.35 -3.29 2.87
C ALA A 31 17.54 -3.42 3.83
N GLU A 32 18.76 -3.39 3.29
CA GLU A 32 19.99 -3.41 4.08
C GLU A 32 20.11 -2.15 4.97
N ALA A 33 19.86 -0.96 4.41
CA ALA A 33 19.92 0.30 5.16
C ALA A 33 18.89 0.40 6.29
N LEU A 34 17.71 -0.20 6.12
CA LEU A 34 16.62 -0.14 7.09
C LEU A 34 16.64 -1.30 8.08
N SER A 35 17.48 -2.34 7.86
CA SER A 35 17.41 -3.61 8.60
C SER A 35 16.02 -4.26 8.55
N VAL A 36 15.30 -4.08 7.42
CA VAL A 36 13.95 -4.59 7.18
C VAL A 36 14.00 -5.74 6.18
N PRO A 37 13.19 -6.82 6.34
CA PRO A 37 13.15 -7.91 5.37
C PRO A 37 12.91 -7.40 3.95
N ARG A 38 13.72 -7.90 3.00
CA ARG A 38 13.67 -7.48 1.59
C ARG A 38 12.27 -7.60 0.97
N GLU A 39 11.52 -8.63 1.33
CA GLU A 39 10.14 -8.83 0.89
C GLU A 39 9.19 -7.71 1.36
N THR A 40 9.39 -7.19 2.56
CA THR A 40 8.64 -6.04 3.07
C THR A 40 9.01 -4.79 2.28
N VAL A 41 10.30 -4.52 2.09
CA VAL A 41 10.75 -3.35 1.32
C VAL A 41 10.31 -3.41 -0.14
N ARG A 42 10.24 -4.62 -0.72
CA ARG A 42 9.68 -4.85 -2.05
C ARG A 42 8.20 -4.46 -2.12
N GLU A 43 7.41 -4.83 -1.12
CA GLU A 43 6.01 -4.42 -1.04
C GLU A 43 5.88 -2.90 -0.87
N TRP A 44 6.73 -2.27 -0.06
CA TRP A 44 6.75 -0.81 0.09
C TRP A 44 7.12 -0.09 -1.20
N GLN A 45 8.13 -0.59 -1.92
CA GLN A 45 8.54 -0.03 -3.20
C GLN A 45 7.42 -0.14 -4.23
N TRP A 46 6.66 -1.25 -4.22
CA TRP A 46 5.48 -1.37 -5.08
C TRP A 46 4.41 -0.33 -4.73
N VAL A 47 4.08 -0.16 -3.44
CA VAL A 47 3.10 0.85 -3.01
C VAL A 47 3.56 2.26 -3.37
N TYR A 48 4.82 2.59 -3.11
CA TYR A 48 5.42 3.88 -3.42
C TYR A 48 5.32 4.19 -4.92
N ARG A 49 5.67 3.23 -5.79
CA ARG A 49 5.63 3.43 -7.24
C ARG A 49 4.21 3.51 -7.80
N ALA A 50 3.27 2.76 -7.24
CA ALA A 50 1.89 2.71 -7.73
C ALA A 50 1.02 3.86 -7.20
N PHE A 51 1.24 4.30 -5.95
CA PHE A 51 0.32 5.18 -5.24
C PHE A 51 1.00 6.37 -4.53
N GLY A 52 2.33 6.49 -4.58
CA GLY A 52 3.08 7.59 -3.98
C GLY A 52 3.45 7.42 -2.51
N SER A 53 4.11 8.44 -1.96
CA SER A 53 4.67 8.46 -0.60
C SER A 53 3.59 8.45 0.49
N GLU A 54 2.50 9.22 0.34
CA GLU A 54 1.38 9.23 1.29
C GLU A 54 0.74 7.85 1.46
N ALA A 55 0.64 7.12 0.34
CA ALA A 55 0.10 5.77 0.32
C ALA A 55 0.98 4.76 1.07
N LEU A 56 2.30 4.94 1.05
CA LEU A 56 3.25 4.15 1.82
C LEU A 56 3.19 4.53 3.31
N LEU A 57 3.12 5.82 3.64
CA LEU A 57 3.05 6.28 5.03
C LEU A 57 1.76 5.86 5.75
N SER A 58 0.65 5.78 5.02
CA SER A 58 -0.64 5.28 5.54
C SER A 58 -0.74 3.75 5.60
N MET A 59 0.22 3.02 5.00
CA MET A 59 0.26 1.57 5.03
C MET A 59 0.38 1.05 6.47
N GLY A 60 -0.29 -0.05 6.82
CA GLY A 60 -0.18 -0.67 8.14
C GLY A 60 -0.86 0.08 9.31
N GLY A 61 -1.40 1.29 9.08
CA GLY A 61 -2.45 1.82 9.94
C GLY A 61 -3.71 0.95 9.83
N LYS A 62 -4.71 1.17 10.69
CA LYS A 62 -6.08 0.72 10.37
C LYS A 62 -6.37 1.28 8.98
N GLN A 63 -6.34 0.45 7.93
CA GLN A 63 -6.80 0.87 6.61
C GLN A 63 -8.14 1.54 6.87
N SER A 64 -8.35 2.76 6.35
CA SER A 64 -9.69 3.32 6.28
C SER A 64 -10.52 2.22 5.64
N ARG A 65 -11.36 1.54 6.43
CA ARG A 65 -12.16 0.43 5.92
C ARG A 65 -12.98 1.09 4.82
N TYR A 66 -12.76 0.69 3.56
CA TYR A 66 -13.67 1.02 2.48
C TYR A 66 -15.07 0.84 3.02
N THR A 67 -15.92 1.83 2.81
CA THR A 67 -17.28 1.73 3.32
C THR A 67 -17.90 0.45 2.76
N PHE A 68 -18.81 -0.15 3.51
CA PHE A 68 -19.51 -1.33 3.03
C PHE A 68 -20.12 -1.06 1.65
N GLU A 69 -20.70 0.12 1.48
CA GLU A 69 -21.22 0.65 0.20
C GLU A 69 -20.18 0.66 -0.92
N GLN A 70 -18.96 1.18 -0.69
CA GLN A 70 -17.89 1.17 -1.70
C GLN A 70 -17.54 -0.25 -2.16
N ARG A 71 -17.51 -1.21 -1.22
CA ARG A 71 -17.20 -2.60 -1.54
C ARG A 71 -18.33 -3.28 -2.32
N VAL A 72 -19.58 -3.00 -1.97
CA VAL A 72 -20.75 -3.52 -2.67
C VAL A 72 -20.84 -2.94 -4.08
N ALA A 73 -20.67 -1.63 -4.24
CA ALA A 73 -20.71 -0.96 -5.54
C ALA A 73 -19.65 -1.51 -6.50
N ALA A 74 -18.41 -1.69 -6.02
CA ALA A 74 -17.35 -2.30 -6.83
C ALA A 74 -17.65 -3.75 -7.21
N ALA A 75 -18.26 -4.53 -6.31
CA ALA A 75 -18.65 -5.91 -6.61
C ALA A 75 -19.78 -5.98 -7.66
N SER A 76 -20.81 -5.14 -7.53
CA SER A 76 -21.91 -5.06 -8.49
C SER A 76 -21.47 -4.57 -9.86
N ALA A 77 -20.55 -3.60 -9.95
CA ALA A 77 -20.00 -3.17 -11.24
C ALA A 77 -19.34 -4.32 -12.01
N VAL A 78 -18.70 -5.27 -11.31
CA VAL A 78 -18.11 -6.46 -11.93
C VAL A 78 -19.16 -7.52 -12.27
N VAL A 79 -20.01 -7.88 -11.31
CA VAL A 79 -20.95 -9.02 -11.45
C VAL A 79 -22.13 -8.66 -12.34
N ASP A 80 -22.75 -7.51 -12.11
CA ASP A 80 -23.96 -7.07 -12.79
C ASP A 80 -23.63 -6.18 -14.00
N GLY A 81 -22.61 -5.33 -13.86
CA GLY A 81 -22.17 -4.40 -14.90
C GLY A 81 -21.16 -4.97 -15.90
N GLY A 82 -20.59 -6.15 -15.65
CA GLY A 82 -19.59 -6.80 -16.52
C GLY A 82 -18.24 -6.06 -16.60
N MET A 83 -17.99 -5.10 -15.72
CA MET A 83 -16.75 -4.33 -15.69
C MET A 83 -15.56 -5.21 -15.31
N ALA A 84 -14.38 -4.92 -15.87
CA ALA A 84 -13.17 -5.58 -15.43
C ALA A 84 -12.87 -5.23 -13.96
N LYS A 85 -12.36 -6.21 -13.21
CA LYS A 85 -12.10 -6.05 -11.78
C LYS A 85 -11.17 -4.88 -11.45
N ALA A 86 -10.14 -4.65 -12.28
CA ALA A 86 -9.20 -3.55 -12.07
C ALA A 86 -9.89 -2.20 -12.25
N ASP A 87 -10.67 -2.05 -13.31
CA ASP A 87 -11.43 -0.82 -13.60
C ASP A 87 -12.44 -0.51 -12.48
N ALA A 88 -13.19 -1.51 -12.02
CA ALA A 88 -14.13 -1.34 -10.91
C ALA A 88 -13.39 -0.95 -9.61
N MET A 89 -12.28 -1.62 -9.29
CA MET A 89 -11.50 -1.27 -8.11
C MET A 89 -10.94 0.16 -8.21
N ALA A 90 -10.50 0.60 -9.38
CA ALA A 90 -10.03 1.96 -9.61
C ALA A 90 -11.18 3.00 -9.49
N GLU A 91 -12.33 2.74 -10.11
CA GLU A 91 -13.50 3.62 -10.10
C GLU A 91 -14.00 3.91 -8.67
N PHE A 92 -14.06 2.88 -7.81
CA PHE A 92 -14.53 3.02 -6.44
C PHE A 92 -13.40 3.34 -5.44
N GLY A 93 -12.19 3.67 -5.91
CA GLY A 93 -11.06 4.06 -5.08
C GLY A 93 -10.50 2.93 -4.19
N ILE A 94 -10.74 1.68 -4.57
CA ILE A 94 -10.26 0.49 -3.87
C ILE A 94 -8.88 0.11 -4.41
N ARG A 95 -7.88 0.05 -3.53
CA ARG A 95 -6.50 -0.24 -3.89
C ARG A 95 -6.37 -1.68 -4.39
N SER A 96 -5.92 -1.86 -5.64
CA SER A 96 -5.70 -3.16 -6.29
C SER A 96 -4.21 -3.46 -6.47
N LYS A 97 -3.83 -4.74 -6.41
CA LYS A 97 -2.49 -5.22 -6.79
C LYS A 97 -2.39 -5.54 -8.30
N SER A 98 -3.52 -5.68 -8.97
CA SER A 98 -3.58 -5.90 -10.42
C SER A 98 -3.47 -4.58 -11.17
N PRO A 99 -2.77 -4.53 -12.32
CA PRO A 99 -2.78 -3.38 -13.24
C PRO A 99 -4.19 -3.07 -13.73
#